data_AF-A0A5M6I825-F1
#
_entry.id   AF-A0A5M6I825-F1
#
_cell.length_a   1.000
_cell.length_b   1.000
_cell.length_c   1.000
_cell.angle_alpha   90.00
_cell.angle_beta   90.00
_cell.angle_gamma   90.00
#
_symmetry.space_group_name_H-M   'P 1'
#
loop_
_entity.id
_entity.type
_entity.pdbx_description
1 polymer ?
#
loop_
_entity_poly.entity_id
_entity_poly.type
_entity_poly.pdbx_seq_one_letter_code
_entity_poly.pdbx_strand_id
1 'polypeptide(L)'
;MAWYCAGTVTVNQNSTVVVGADTAWTKQAKAGDIFTIDRDKFYMVADVTSDVGLTIWPAYTGASARDQSYSIIRNFTSTTNADLASRMADLVARWKRREDEMIAWLSGTVSGGPNGDGAYPLTDLQGNVKMVRCPAWVTAILGDATHGNMTLGLLDYTAGRPRVHTATLGAAHTIALTEGEMQTLTLTADTALTLPTPPAGRGLSVLLVLIQDGTGGRTPALQTADGAPVRWLGGTAPSWQTAAGALDVVAVTHTGTVSFAAHIGGGA
;
A
#
# COMPACT_ATOMS: atom_id res chain seq x y z
N MET A 1 49.83 -16.61 5.67
CA MET A 1 49.68 -15.17 6.00
C MET A 1 50.97 -14.49 5.57
N ALA A 2 50.94 -13.55 4.62
CA ALA A 2 52.14 -12.88 4.11
C ALA A 2 52.31 -11.51 4.76
N TRP A 3 53.53 -11.12 5.11
CA TRP A 3 53.85 -9.77 5.59
C TRP A 3 53.62 -8.75 4.49
N TYR A 4 53.21 -7.52 4.84
CA TYR A 4 53.02 -6.46 3.86
C TYR A 4 54.36 -5.87 3.44
N CYS A 5 54.66 -5.90 2.14
CA CYS A 5 55.96 -5.53 1.57
C CYS A 5 55.84 -4.81 0.21
N ALA A 6 54.69 -4.20 -0.10
CA ALA A 6 54.51 -3.49 -1.37
C ALA A 6 55.22 -2.13 -1.34
N GLY A 7 55.99 -1.83 -2.39
CA GLY A 7 56.79 -0.61 -2.48
C GLY A 7 58.14 -0.73 -1.76
N THR A 8 58.84 0.40 -1.64
CA THR A 8 60.15 0.49 -0.97
C THR A 8 60.14 1.59 0.09
N VAL A 9 61.17 1.62 0.93
CA VAL A 9 61.32 2.63 1.98
C VAL A 9 62.69 3.28 1.99
N THR A 10 62.70 4.54 2.40
CA THR A 10 63.88 5.29 2.80
C THR A 10 63.85 5.51 4.31
N VAL A 11 64.94 5.15 4.97
CA VAL A 11 65.16 5.32 6.41
C VAL A 11 66.44 6.09 6.64
N ASN A 12 66.43 6.99 7.61
CA ASN A 12 67.59 7.78 8.00
C ASN A 12 68.03 7.39 9.42
N GLN A 13 69.33 7.23 9.62
CA GLN A 13 69.90 6.95 10.93
C GLN A 13 69.47 8.01 11.95
N ASN A 14 69.12 7.57 13.15
CA ASN A 14 68.62 8.37 14.26
C ASN A 14 67.33 9.16 13.95
N SER A 15 66.53 8.72 12.99
CA SER A 15 65.23 9.33 12.66
C SER A 15 64.07 8.39 13.02
N THR A 16 62.96 8.98 13.45
CA THR A 16 61.68 8.26 13.60
C THR A 16 60.88 8.23 12.30
N VAL A 17 61.28 8.95 11.26
CA VAL A 17 60.49 9.07 10.03
C VAL A 17 60.93 8.03 9.00
N VAL A 18 59.96 7.31 8.46
CA VAL A 18 60.11 6.38 7.34
C VAL A 18 59.33 6.94 6.15
N VAL A 19 59.99 7.06 5.01
CA VAL A 19 59.38 7.56 3.78
C VAL A 19 59.22 6.40 2.80
N GLY A 20 57.99 6.14 2.37
CA GLY A 20 57.66 5.09 1.41
C GLY A 20 57.65 5.60 -0.03
N ALA A 21 57.89 4.68 -0.96
CA ALA A 21 57.62 4.85 -2.39
C ALA A 21 56.75 3.69 -2.87
N ASP A 22 55.70 3.99 -3.64
CA ASP A 22 54.69 3.03 -4.11
C ASP A 22 54.05 2.20 -2.98
N THR A 23 53.92 2.80 -1.80
CA THR A 23 53.28 2.22 -0.60
C THR A 23 51.82 2.66 -0.48
N ALA A 24 51.02 1.91 0.29
CA ALA A 24 49.60 2.19 0.56
C ALA A 24 49.27 2.05 2.05
N TRP A 25 50.07 2.71 2.90
CA TRP A 25 50.07 2.45 4.34
C TRP A 25 48.76 2.76 5.06
N THR A 26 47.97 3.73 4.63
CA THR A 26 46.72 4.11 5.34
C THR A 26 45.70 2.98 5.40
N LYS A 27 45.76 2.03 4.46
CA LYS A 27 44.86 0.86 4.40
C LYS A 27 45.51 -0.42 4.92
N GLN A 28 46.84 -0.44 5.05
CA GLN A 28 47.60 -1.67 5.25
C GLN A 28 48.36 -1.74 6.57
N ALA A 29 48.67 -0.60 7.18
CA ALA A 29 49.38 -0.47 8.44
C ALA A 29 48.60 0.42 9.42
N LYS A 30 48.88 0.26 10.71
CA LYS A 30 48.37 1.13 11.78
C LYS A 30 49.43 1.32 12.85
N ALA A 31 49.26 2.35 13.68
CA ALA A 31 50.05 2.49 14.90
C ALA A 31 49.98 1.20 15.75
N GLY A 32 51.13 0.79 16.29
CA GLY A 32 51.32 -0.45 17.03
C GLY A 32 51.72 -1.68 16.18
N ASP A 33 51.68 -1.59 14.85
CA ASP A 33 52.23 -2.62 13.97
C ASP A 33 53.76 -2.69 14.08
N ILE A 34 54.36 -3.79 13.64
CA ILE A 34 55.81 -3.99 13.68
C ILE A 34 56.38 -3.75 12.28
N PHE A 35 57.41 -2.92 12.20
CA PHE A 35 58.14 -2.56 10.99
C PHE A 35 59.57 -3.11 11.02
N THR A 36 60.04 -3.65 9.92
CA THR A 36 61.43 -4.08 9.74
C THR A 36 61.87 -3.93 8.28
N ILE A 37 63.15 -3.69 8.04
CA ILE A 37 63.75 -3.68 6.70
C ILE A 37 64.68 -4.89 6.45
N ASP A 38 65.25 -5.45 7.52
CA ASP A 38 66.29 -6.48 7.48
C ASP A 38 65.81 -7.83 8.04
N ARG A 39 64.61 -7.86 8.65
CA ARG A 39 64.04 -9.00 9.41
C ARG A 39 64.82 -9.36 10.67
N ASP A 40 65.76 -8.51 11.10
CA ASP A 40 66.57 -8.69 12.31
C ASP A 40 66.21 -7.61 13.35
N LYS A 41 66.11 -6.35 12.92
CA LYS A 41 65.69 -5.22 13.75
C LYS A 41 64.22 -4.90 13.54
N PHE A 42 63.49 -4.86 14.64
CA PHE A 42 62.07 -4.56 14.67
C PHE A 42 61.82 -3.23 15.37
N TYR A 43 60.99 -2.41 14.73
CA TYR A 43 60.55 -1.13 15.24
C TYR A 43 59.03 -1.15 15.35
N MET A 44 58.47 -0.42 16.32
CA MET A 44 57.02 -0.22 16.39
C MET A 44 56.64 0.93 15.48
N VAL A 45 55.60 0.76 14.67
CA VAL A 45 54.96 1.88 13.97
C VAL A 45 54.28 2.77 15.00
N ALA A 46 54.75 4.00 15.16
CA ALA A 46 54.19 4.96 16.10
C ALA A 46 52.95 5.68 15.54
N ASP A 47 52.98 6.03 14.26
CA ASP A 47 51.86 6.66 13.55
C ASP A 47 51.99 6.45 12.03
N VAL A 48 50.86 6.47 11.32
CA VAL A 48 50.80 6.40 9.84
C VAL A 48 50.27 7.74 9.34
N THR A 49 51.17 8.59 8.85
CA THR A 49 50.84 9.99 8.52
C THR A 49 50.27 10.13 7.10
N SER A 50 50.59 9.21 6.19
CA SER A 50 50.00 9.13 4.84
C SER A 50 50.30 7.77 4.20
N ASP A 51 49.87 7.54 2.95
CA ASP A 51 50.20 6.31 2.23
C ASP A 51 51.70 6.09 2.02
N VAL A 52 52.50 7.17 2.10
CA VAL A 52 53.96 7.21 1.92
C VAL A 52 54.72 7.74 3.14
N GLY A 53 54.02 8.01 4.24
CA GLY A 53 54.61 8.58 5.45
C GLY A 53 54.25 7.78 6.69
N LEU A 54 55.26 7.37 7.44
CA LEU A 54 55.10 6.58 8.67
C LEU A 54 56.14 7.02 9.69
N THR A 55 55.79 6.95 10.96
CA THR A 55 56.75 7.15 12.06
C THR A 55 56.95 5.86 12.85
N ILE A 56 58.17 5.67 13.36
CA ILE A 56 58.56 4.49 14.14
C ILE A 56 59.10 4.87 15.52
N TRP A 57 59.02 3.92 16.46
CA TRP A 57 59.63 4.00 17.78
C TRP A 57 60.32 2.68 18.16
N PRO A 58 61.54 2.72 18.74
CA PRO A 58 62.42 3.88 18.86
C PRO A 58 62.93 4.38 17.49
N ALA A 59 63.70 5.48 17.48
CA ALA A 59 64.30 5.98 16.24
C ALA A 59 65.17 4.92 15.55
N TYR A 60 65.20 4.94 14.22
CA TYR A 60 65.94 3.97 13.41
C TYR A 60 67.44 4.01 13.71
N THR A 61 68.00 2.87 14.11
CA THR A 61 69.38 2.77 14.60
C THR A 61 70.37 2.22 13.56
N GLY A 62 69.87 1.75 12.41
CA GLY A 62 70.72 1.28 11.31
C GLY A 62 71.34 2.42 10.51
N ALA A 63 72.21 2.07 9.56
CA ALA A 63 72.73 3.03 8.59
C ALA A 63 71.61 3.54 7.68
N SER A 64 71.64 4.83 7.34
CA SER A 64 70.68 5.43 6.40
C SER A 64 70.70 4.67 5.08
N ALA A 65 69.52 4.35 4.56
CA ALA A 65 69.36 3.56 3.35
C ALA A 65 68.12 4.02 2.57
N ARG A 66 68.21 3.92 1.24
CA ARG A 66 67.14 4.28 0.30
C ARG A 66 66.68 3.04 -0.45
N ASP A 67 65.45 3.09 -0.96
CA ASP A 67 64.85 2.06 -1.81
C ASP A 67 64.93 0.64 -1.21
N GLN A 68 64.85 0.54 0.12
CA GLN A 68 64.97 -0.73 0.81
C GLN A 68 63.66 -1.50 0.75
N SER A 69 63.78 -2.83 0.67
CA SER A 69 62.67 -3.72 0.96
C SER A 69 62.30 -3.59 2.44
N TYR A 70 61.02 -3.77 2.74
CA TYR A 70 60.53 -3.76 4.11
C TYR A 70 59.47 -4.81 4.33
N SER A 71 59.08 -4.99 5.59
CA SER A 71 57.97 -5.81 5.98
C SER A 71 57.25 -5.18 7.15
N ILE A 72 55.93 -5.08 7.03
CA ILE A 72 55.04 -4.73 8.14
C ILE A 72 54.28 -5.97 8.59
N ILE A 73 54.36 -6.24 9.89
CA ILE A 73 53.66 -7.32 10.56
C ILE A 73 52.55 -6.69 11.39
N ARG A 74 51.30 -7.07 11.08
CA ARG A 74 50.13 -6.58 11.81
C ARG A 74 50.18 -7.09 13.24
N ASN A 75 50.12 -6.17 14.20
CA ASN A 75 50.06 -6.54 15.60
C ASN A 75 48.59 -6.65 16.04
N PHE A 76 48.12 -7.88 16.27
CA PHE A 76 46.74 -8.18 16.63
C PHE A 76 46.37 -7.80 18.07
N THR A 77 47.34 -7.51 18.94
CA THR A 77 47.09 -7.09 20.33
C THR A 77 46.36 -5.75 20.45
N SER A 78 46.27 -4.98 19.36
CA SER A 78 45.50 -3.73 19.28
C SER A 78 44.05 -3.91 18.82
N THR A 79 43.55 -5.14 18.67
CA THR A 79 42.09 -5.35 18.80
C THR A 79 41.83 -5.45 20.28
N THR A 80 41.65 -4.30 20.94
CA THR A 80 41.52 -4.27 22.39
C THR A 80 40.27 -5.06 22.81
N ASN A 81 40.27 -5.67 24.01
CA ASN A 81 39.04 -6.25 24.57
C ASN A 81 37.88 -5.23 24.56
N ALA A 82 38.20 -3.92 24.61
CA ALA A 82 37.24 -2.83 24.48
C ALA A 82 36.65 -2.69 23.07
N ASP A 83 37.46 -2.80 21.99
CA ASP A 83 36.94 -2.78 20.61
C ASP A 83 36.07 -4.01 20.31
N LEU A 84 36.48 -5.18 20.83
CA LEU A 84 35.68 -6.39 20.71
C LEU A 84 34.37 -6.24 21.49
N ALA A 85 34.42 -5.73 22.72
CA ALA A 85 33.24 -5.47 23.53
C ALA A 85 32.31 -4.43 22.87
N SER A 86 32.84 -3.40 22.23
CA SER A 86 32.06 -2.40 21.48
C SER A 86 31.37 -3.03 20.28
N ARG A 87 32.08 -3.82 19.47
CA ARG A 87 31.48 -4.52 18.32
C ARG A 87 30.42 -5.55 18.73
N MET A 88 30.65 -6.25 19.84
CA MET A 88 29.65 -7.15 20.42
C MET A 88 28.46 -6.37 20.97
N ALA A 89 28.67 -5.24 21.64
CA ALA A 89 27.59 -4.38 22.13
C ALA A 89 26.74 -3.83 20.97
N ASP A 90 27.36 -3.42 19.87
CA ASP A 90 26.66 -2.96 18.66
C ASP A 90 25.86 -4.10 18.00
N LEU A 91 26.40 -5.32 17.99
CA LEU A 91 25.68 -6.48 17.48
C LEU A 91 24.45 -6.79 18.34
N VAL A 92 24.62 -6.79 19.67
CA VAL A 92 23.52 -7.03 20.62
C VAL A 92 22.47 -5.92 20.54
N ALA A 93 22.89 -4.66 20.41
CA ALA A 93 21.98 -3.53 20.28
C ALA A 93 21.14 -3.61 18.99
N ARG A 94 21.77 -3.97 17.86
CA ARG A 94 21.07 -4.19 16.59
C ARG A 94 20.09 -5.36 16.68
N TRP A 95 20.50 -6.45 17.32
CA TRP A 95 19.63 -7.59 17.56
C TRP A 95 18.39 -7.21 18.38
N LYS A 96 18.60 -6.52 19.52
CA LYS A 96 17.50 -6.07 20.39
C LYS A 96 16.51 -5.17 19.65
N ARG A 97 17.01 -4.20 18.88
CA ARG A 97 16.13 -3.35 18.07
C ARG A 97 15.24 -4.15 17.13
N ARG A 98 15.81 -5.14 16.44
CA ARG A 98 15.06 -5.99 15.52
C ARG A 98 14.02 -6.86 16.24
N GLU A 99 14.35 -7.36 17.43
CA GLU A 99 13.43 -8.11 18.28
C GLU A 99 12.26 -7.22 18.72
N ASP A 100 12.54 -6.02 19.22
CA ASP A 100 11.53 -5.05 19.67
C ASP A 100 10.59 -4.64 18.53
N GLU A 101 11.15 -4.33 17.35
CA GLU A 101 10.39 -4.02 16.14
C GLU A 101 9.50 -5.19 15.70
N MET A 102 10.03 -6.42 15.75
CA MET A 102 9.27 -7.62 15.37
C MET A 102 8.16 -7.94 16.36
N ILE A 103 8.39 -7.79 17.67
CA ILE A 103 7.38 -7.96 18.71
C ILE A 103 6.27 -6.92 18.51
N ALA A 104 6.62 -5.65 18.31
CA ALA A 104 5.65 -4.58 18.07
C ALA A 104 4.81 -4.82 16.81
N TRP A 105 5.42 -5.34 15.74
CA TRP A 105 4.73 -5.72 14.52
C TRP A 105 3.79 -6.92 14.75
N LEU A 106 4.23 -7.97 15.44
CA LEU A 106 3.43 -9.16 15.73
C LEU A 106 2.23 -8.86 16.65
N SER A 107 2.42 -8.00 17.65
CA SER A 107 1.37 -7.56 18.59
C SER A 107 0.63 -6.31 18.11
N GLY A 108 0.84 -5.90 16.86
CA GLY A 108 0.30 -4.65 16.32
C GLY A 108 -1.23 -4.68 16.19
N THR A 109 -1.84 -3.50 16.14
CA THR A 109 -3.29 -3.33 15.92
C THR A 109 -3.57 -2.74 14.54
N VAL A 110 -4.83 -2.80 14.08
CA VAL A 110 -5.26 -2.31 12.76
C VAL A 110 -5.04 -0.80 12.55
N SER A 111 -5.10 -0.03 13.63
CA SER A 111 -4.87 1.41 13.67
C SER A 111 -3.58 1.76 14.42
N GLY A 112 -2.72 0.77 14.61
CA GLY A 112 -1.45 0.92 15.31
C GLY A 112 -0.35 1.44 14.39
N GLY A 113 0.87 1.41 14.90
CA GLY A 113 2.06 1.88 14.18
C GLY A 113 2.22 3.41 14.21
N PRO A 114 3.37 3.93 13.75
CA PRO A 114 3.69 5.36 13.82
C PRO A 114 2.71 6.26 13.03
N ASN A 115 2.08 5.72 11.99
CA ASN A 115 1.18 6.45 11.10
C ASN A 115 -0.31 6.15 11.38
N GLY A 116 -0.62 5.29 12.35
CA GLY A 116 -1.99 4.87 12.63
C GLY A 116 -2.66 4.02 11.53
N ASP A 117 -1.86 3.46 10.62
CA ASP A 117 -2.30 2.70 9.44
C ASP A 117 -2.12 1.17 9.59
N GLY A 118 -1.71 0.72 10.77
CA GLY A 118 -1.40 -0.67 11.06
C GLY A 118 -0.06 -1.15 10.49
N ALA A 119 0.77 -0.25 9.94
CA ALA A 119 2.11 -0.56 9.48
C ALA A 119 3.16 -0.26 10.56
N TYR A 120 4.07 -1.20 10.79
CA TYR A 120 5.15 -1.08 11.75
C TYR A 120 6.50 -1.13 11.05
N PRO A 121 7.50 -0.38 11.55
CA PRO A 121 8.84 -0.38 10.97
C PRO A 121 9.56 -1.69 11.28
N LEU A 122 10.16 -2.28 10.25
CA LEU A 122 11.10 -3.40 10.35
C LEU A 122 12.41 -2.99 9.68
N THR A 123 13.50 -3.01 10.45
CA THR A 123 14.83 -2.64 9.97
C THR A 123 15.58 -3.87 9.46
N ASP A 124 16.12 -3.80 8.23
CA ASP A 124 16.96 -4.86 7.66
C ASP A 124 18.42 -4.81 8.19
N LEU A 125 19.25 -5.77 7.78
CA LEU A 125 20.66 -5.85 8.21
C LEU A 125 21.52 -4.69 7.69
N GLN A 126 21.04 -4.00 6.65
CA GLN A 126 21.66 -2.83 6.04
C GLN A 126 21.19 -1.52 6.68
N GLY A 127 20.23 -1.58 7.61
CA GLY A 127 19.68 -0.40 8.30
C GLY A 127 18.51 0.27 7.58
N ASN A 128 17.99 -0.32 6.49
CA ASN A 128 16.84 0.23 5.80
C ASN A 128 15.56 -0.13 6.55
N VAL A 129 14.73 0.87 6.80
CA VAL A 129 13.43 0.69 7.44
C VAL A 129 12.37 0.40 6.39
N LYS A 130 11.64 -0.69 6.55
CA LYS A 130 10.46 -1.03 5.75
C LYS A 130 9.21 -1.00 6.63
N MET A 131 8.19 -0.28 6.18
CA MET A 131 6.87 -0.29 6.81
C MET A 131 6.09 -1.52 6.35
N VAL A 132 5.77 -2.42 7.28
CA VAL A 132 5.06 -3.67 6.98
C VAL A 132 3.79 -3.74 7.82
N ARG A 133 2.66 -4.08 7.18
CA ARG A 133 1.37 -4.19 7.85
C ARG A 133 1.36 -5.34 8.86
N CYS A 134 0.86 -5.10 10.07
CA CYS A 134 0.82 -6.08 11.15
C CYS A 134 -0.11 -7.26 10.82
N PRO A 135 0.08 -8.44 11.45
CA PRO A 135 -0.82 -9.57 11.28
C PRO A 135 -2.29 -9.24 11.59
N ALA A 136 -2.56 -8.43 12.62
CA ALA A 136 -3.93 -8.02 12.98
C ALA A 136 -4.64 -7.27 11.84
N TRP A 137 -3.90 -6.41 11.13
CA TRP A 137 -4.41 -5.71 9.95
C TRP A 137 -4.69 -6.69 8.82
N VAL A 138 -3.77 -7.62 8.55
CA VAL A 138 -3.95 -8.64 7.51
C VAL A 138 -5.16 -9.52 7.82
N THR A 139 -5.35 -9.94 9.08
CA THR A 139 -6.54 -10.68 9.51
C THR A 139 -7.79 -9.82 9.51
N ALA A 140 -7.73 -8.50 9.68
CA ALA A 140 -8.93 -7.67 9.57
C ALA A 140 -9.40 -7.58 8.11
N ILE A 141 -8.46 -7.53 7.16
CA ILE A 141 -8.79 -7.53 5.73
C ILE A 141 -9.16 -8.92 5.21
N LEU A 142 -8.48 -9.97 5.68
CA LEU A 142 -8.71 -11.34 5.21
C LEU A 142 -9.74 -12.09 6.05
N GLY A 143 -9.98 -11.67 7.29
CA GLY A 143 -10.85 -12.32 8.27
C GLY A 143 -12.25 -11.72 8.35
N ASP A 144 -12.56 -10.68 7.55
CA ASP A 144 -13.96 -10.45 7.13
C ASP A 144 -14.44 -11.54 6.15
N ALA A 145 -13.51 -12.34 5.58
CA ALA A 145 -13.83 -13.38 4.61
C ALA A 145 -14.49 -14.63 5.21
N THR A 146 -14.88 -14.60 6.50
CA THR A 146 -15.93 -15.49 7.00
C THR A 146 -17.32 -14.91 6.69
N HIS A 147 -17.77 -15.21 5.47
CA HIS A 147 -19.16 -15.21 4.97
C HIS A 147 -19.79 -13.87 4.53
N GLY A 148 -19.57 -13.53 3.25
CA GLY A 148 -20.44 -12.66 2.45
C GLY A 148 -19.74 -11.41 1.92
N ASN A 149 -19.47 -11.39 0.61
CA ASN A 149 -18.81 -10.31 -0.14
C ASN A 149 -17.31 -10.12 0.13
N MET A 150 -16.48 -10.83 -0.65
CA MET A 150 -15.28 -10.16 -1.16
C MET A 150 -15.77 -8.98 -2.01
N THR A 151 -15.76 -7.79 -1.45
CA THR A 151 -16.07 -6.58 -2.21
C THR A 151 -14.88 -6.31 -3.11
N LEU A 152 -14.88 -6.91 -4.32
CA LEU A 152 -14.23 -6.27 -5.44
C LEU A 152 -14.94 -4.91 -5.55
N GLY A 153 -14.30 -3.83 -5.12
CA GLY A 153 -14.87 -2.47 -5.06
C GLY A 153 -15.31 -1.86 -6.40
N LEU A 154 -15.56 -2.69 -7.42
CA LEU A 154 -16.19 -2.28 -8.66
C LEU A 154 -17.64 -2.77 -8.82
N LEU A 155 -18.07 -3.88 -8.21
CA LEU A 155 -19.48 -4.31 -8.24
C LEU A 155 -19.80 -5.19 -7.03
N ASP A 156 -20.37 -4.59 -5.98
CA ASP A 156 -21.02 -5.34 -4.92
C ASP A 156 -22.26 -6.03 -5.51
N TYR A 157 -22.34 -7.37 -5.42
CA TYR A 157 -23.48 -8.16 -5.93
C TYR A 157 -24.81 -7.74 -5.28
N THR A 158 -24.77 -7.12 -4.10
CA THR A 158 -25.93 -6.53 -3.42
C THR A 158 -26.28 -5.14 -3.95
N ALA A 159 -25.31 -4.37 -4.46
CA ALA A 159 -25.52 -3.06 -5.08
C ALA A 159 -25.76 -3.11 -6.60
N GLY A 160 -25.42 -4.23 -7.25
CA GLY A 160 -25.59 -4.45 -8.70
C GLY A 160 -26.92 -5.06 -9.11
N ARG A 161 -27.82 -5.35 -8.16
CA ARG A 161 -29.18 -5.82 -8.45
C ARG A 161 -30.17 -4.66 -8.42
N PRO A 162 -31.19 -4.65 -9.31
CA PRO A 162 -32.32 -3.74 -9.17
C PRO A 162 -32.94 -3.91 -7.79
N ARG A 163 -33.06 -2.82 -7.04
CA ARG A 163 -33.86 -2.76 -5.82
C ARG A 163 -35.32 -2.91 -6.21
N VAL A 164 -36.01 -3.82 -5.51
CA VAL A 164 -37.43 -4.10 -5.74
C VAL A 164 -38.26 -3.38 -4.69
N HIS A 165 -39.24 -2.60 -5.13
CA HIS A 165 -40.25 -1.98 -4.28
C HIS A 165 -41.61 -2.64 -4.50
N THR A 166 -42.42 -2.76 -3.44
CA THR A 166 -43.81 -3.19 -3.56
C THR A 166 -44.72 -2.27 -2.76
N ALA A 167 -45.78 -1.74 -3.38
CA ALA A 167 -46.74 -0.87 -2.73
C ALA A 167 -48.16 -1.02 -3.30
N THR A 168 -49.16 -0.57 -2.53
CA THR A 168 -50.56 -0.46 -2.95
C THR A 168 -50.92 1.01 -3.12
N LEU A 169 -51.53 1.37 -4.25
CA LEU A 169 -51.73 2.74 -4.69
C LEU A 169 -53.21 3.13 -4.75
N GLY A 170 -53.50 4.37 -4.37
CA GLY A 170 -54.79 5.03 -4.54
C GLY A 170 -54.88 5.82 -5.84
N ALA A 171 -55.66 6.90 -5.88
CA ALA A 171 -55.91 7.66 -7.11
C ALA A 171 -54.70 8.45 -7.67
N ALA A 172 -53.65 8.67 -6.87
CA ALA A 172 -52.44 9.36 -7.32
C ALA A 172 -51.20 8.82 -6.60
N HIS A 173 -50.08 8.76 -7.30
CA HIS A 173 -48.79 8.35 -6.73
C HIS A 173 -47.62 8.92 -7.54
N THR A 174 -46.56 9.33 -6.84
CA THR A 174 -45.32 9.83 -7.47
C THR A 174 -44.25 8.76 -7.34
N ILE A 175 -43.71 8.31 -8.48
CA ILE A 175 -42.67 7.29 -8.53
C ILE A 175 -41.35 7.88 -8.04
N ALA A 176 -40.77 7.31 -6.97
CA ALA A 176 -39.50 7.79 -6.44
C ALA A 176 -38.33 6.88 -6.84
N LEU A 177 -37.25 7.47 -7.35
CA LEU A 177 -36.03 6.74 -7.73
C LEU A 177 -35.30 6.11 -6.54
N THR A 178 -35.60 6.56 -5.32
CA THR A 178 -35.05 6.02 -4.08
C THR A 178 -35.69 4.70 -3.66
N GLU A 179 -36.88 4.39 -4.17
CA GLU A 179 -37.64 3.20 -3.78
C GLU A 179 -37.18 1.95 -4.52
N GLY A 180 -36.61 2.12 -5.71
CA GLY A 180 -35.93 1.06 -6.45
C GLY A 180 -36.14 1.16 -7.95
N GLU A 181 -35.30 0.42 -8.69
CA GLU A 181 -35.30 0.38 -10.15
C GLU A 181 -36.40 -0.54 -10.71
N MET A 182 -36.98 -1.42 -9.89
CA MET A 182 -38.16 -2.22 -10.21
C MET A 182 -39.24 -2.01 -9.15
N GLN A 183 -40.44 -1.59 -9.55
CA GLN A 183 -41.54 -1.28 -8.63
C GLN A 183 -42.80 -2.03 -8.99
N THR A 184 -43.27 -2.86 -8.07
CA THR A 184 -44.50 -3.64 -8.17
C THR A 184 -45.62 -2.91 -7.43
N LEU A 185 -46.59 -2.40 -8.18
CA LEU A 185 -47.57 -1.43 -7.71
C LEU A 185 -48.98 -1.96 -7.92
N THR A 186 -49.69 -2.25 -6.82
CA THR A 186 -51.07 -2.71 -6.85
C THR A 186 -52.05 -1.53 -6.90
N LEU A 187 -52.88 -1.45 -7.93
CA LEU A 187 -53.79 -0.35 -8.20
C LEU A 187 -55.17 -0.60 -7.57
N THR A 188 -55.61 0.30 -6.69
CA THR A 188 -56.96 0.27 -6.07
C THR A 188 -57.91 1.34 -6.60
N ALA A 189 -57.45 2.13 -7.57
CA ALA A 189 -58.17 3.21 -8.25
C ALA A 189 -57.57 3.46 -9.64
N ASP A 190 -58.20 4.29 -10.46
CA ASP A 190 -57.54 4.89 -11.63
C ASP A 190 -56.42 5.80 -11.13
N THR A 191 -55.20 5.27 -11.11
CA THR A 191 -54.04 5.95 -10.51
C THR A 191 -53.34 6.84 -11.53
N ALA A 192 -53.20 8.12 -11.20
CA ALA A 192 -52.27 9.02 -11.88
C ALA A 192 -50.85 8.79 -11.34
N LEU A 193 -49.99 8.19 -12.16
CA LEU A 193 -48.59 7.87 -11.86
C LEU A 193 -47.67 8.98 -12.37
N THR A 194 -47.19 9.82 -11.46
CA THR A 194 -46.28 10.92 -11.78
C THR A 194 -44.83 10.44 -11.82
N LEU A 195 -44.19 10.59 -12.97
CA LEU A 195 -42.79 10.21 -13.18
C LEU A 195 -41.83 11.26 -12.60
N PRO A 196 -40.71 10.84 -11.99
CA PRO A 196 -39.74 11.75 -11.41
C PRO A 196 -38.92 12.44 -12.50
N THR A 197 -38.54 13.68 -12.25
CA THR A 197 -37.52 14.38 -13.04
C THR A 197 -36.15 14.10 -12.43
N PRO A 198 -35.24 13.38 -13.12
CA PRO A 198 -33.91 13.16 -12.60
C PRO A 198 -33.09 14.46 -12.64
N PRO A 199 -32.01 14.57 -11.85
CA PRO A 199 -31.11 15.72 -11.91
C PRO A 199 -30.61 16.00 -13.34
N ALA A 200 -30.40 17.28 -13.67
CA ALA A 200 -29.97 17.69 -15.00
C ALA A 200 -28.71 16.93 -15.46
N GLY A 201 -28.71 16.45 -16.71
CA GLY A 201 -27.61 15.66 -17.28
C GLY A 201 -27.58 14.18 -16.87
N ARG A 202 -28.58 13.69 -16.13
CA ARG A 202 -28.72 12.27 -15.77
C ARG A 202 -29.92 11.64 -16.48
N GLY A 203 -29.71 10.45 -17.03
CA GLY A 203 -30.80 9.58 -17.47
C GLY A 203 -31.34 8.71 -16.33
N LEU A 204 -32.52 8.13 -16.52
CA LEU A 204 -33.08 7.11 -15.62
C LEU A 204 -33.73 5.99 -16.43
N SER A 205 -33.74 4.79 -15.87
CA SER A 205 -34.58 3.68 -16.33
C SER A 205 -35.22 3.01 -15.12
N VAL A 206 -36.55 2.92 -15.10
CA VAL A 206 -37.32 2.21 -14.07
C VAL A 206 -38.29 1.25 -14.73
N LEU A 207 -38.44 0.06 -14.16
CA LEU A 207 -39.44 -0.93 -14.57
C LEU A 207 -40.61 -0.89 -13.59
N LEU A 208 -41.81 -0.65 -14.09
CA LEU A 208 -43.04 -0.67 -13.31
C LEU A 208 -43.80 -1.96 -13.64
N VAL A 209 -44.22 -2.68 -12.62
CA VAL A 209 -45.15 -3.80 -12.70
C VAL A 209 -46.45 -3.34 -12.05
N LEU A 210 -47.44 -3.01 -12.85
CA LEU A 210 -48.74 -2.52 -12.40
C LEU A 210 -49.68 -3.72 -12.25
N ILE A 211 -50.29 -3.89 -11.09
CA ILE A 211 -51.16 -5.03 -10.78
C ILE A 211 -52.56 -4.51 -10.44
N GLN A 212 -53.60 -5.07 -11.03
CA GLN A 212 -54.99 -4.79 -10.68
C GLN A 212 -55.29 -5.35 -9.28
N ASP A 213 -56.07 -4.61 -8.48
CA ASP A 213 -56.61 -5.18 -7.26
C ASP A 213 -57.54 -6.38 -7.51
N GLY A 214 -58.09 -6.96 -6.45
CA GLY A 214 -59.02 -8.09 -6.54
C GLY A 214 -60.36 -7.78 -7.25
N THR A 215 -60.62 -6.52 -7.63
CA THR A 215 -61.81 -6.13 -8.39
C THR A 215 -61.50 -5.94 -9.87
N GLY A 216 -60.34 -5.37 -10.19
CA GLY A 216 -59.97 -4.97 -11.54
C GLY A 216 -60.65 -3.67 -11.98
N GLY A 217 -60.56 -3.37 -13.28
CA GLY A 217 -61.19 -2.22 -13.92
C GLY A 217 -60.37 -0.93 -13.91
N ARG A 218 -59.12 -0.94 -13.43
CA ARG A 218 -58.29 0.27 -13.29
C ARG A 218 -57.56 0.60 -14.57
N THR A 219 -57.53 1.87 -14.92
CA THR A 219 -56.87 2.43 -16.10
C THR A 219 -55.86 3.47 -15.65
N PRO A 220 -54.65 3.06 -15.23
CA PRO A 220 -53.64 4.00 -14.76
C PRO A 220 -53.19 4.94 -15.89
N ALA A 221 -52.86 6.17 -15.52
CA ALA A 221 -52.32 7.17 -16.43
C ALA A 221 -50.90 7.55 -15.98
N LEU A 222 -49.93 7.44 -16.89
CA LEU A 222 -48.56 7.90 -16.63
C LEU A 222 -48.42 9.35 -17.10
N GLN A 223 -47.89 10.19 -16.21
CA GLN A 223 -47.71 11.62 -16.46
C GLN A 223 -46.31 12.09 -16.05
N THR A 224 -45.83 13.15 -16.69
CA THR A 224 -44.61 13.85 -16.31
C THR A 224 -44.83 14.69 -15.05
N ALA A 225 -43.74 15.20 -14.45
CA ALA A 225 -43.80 15.96 -13.19
C ALA A 225 -44.65 17.24 -13.25
N ASP A 226 -44.90 17.77 -14.45
CA ASP A 226 -45.78 18.92 -14.73
C ASP A 226 -47.23 18.51 -15.04
N GLY A 227 -47.57 17.22 -14.95
CA GLY A 227 -48.92 16.68 -15.15
C GLY A 227 -49.30 16.41 -16.61
N ALA A 228 -48.39 16.58 -17.57
CA ALA A 228 -48.65 16.22 -18.96
C ALA A 228 -48.58 14.68 -19.17
N PRO A 229 -49.33 14.09 -20.11
CA PRO A 229 -49.25 12.65 -20.37
C PRO A 229 -47.85 12.26 -20.90
N VAL A 230 -47.35 11.11 -20.44
CA VAL A 230 -46.05 10.60 -20.91
C VAL A 230 -46.12 10.22 -22.39
N ARG A 231 -44.99 10.35 -23.09
CA ARG A 231 -44.86 9.91 -24.49
C ARG A 231 -44.72 8.39 -24.54
N TRP A 232 -45.60 7.73 -25.29
CA TRP A 232 -45.54 6.28 -25.48
C TRP A 232 -44.75 5.90 -26.73
N LEU A 233 -43.86 4.92 -26.62
CA LEU A 233 -43.30 4.24 -27.78
C LEU A 233 -44.44 3.45 -28.45
N GLY A 234 -44.86 3.89 -29.63
CA GLY A 234 -46.10 3.46 -30.28
C GLY A 234 -47.13 4.57 -30.49
N GLY A 235 -46.90 5.76 -29.92
CA GLY A 235 -47.66 6.99 -30.18
C GLY A 235 -48.91 7.19 -29.31
N THR A 236 -49.46 6.12 -28.75
CA THR A 236 -50.63 6.15 -27.87
C THR A 236 -50.42 5.31 -26.61
N ALA A 237 -51.17 5.58 -25.54
CA ALA A 237 -51.18 4.73 -24.37
C ALA A 237 -51.64 3.29 -24.72
N PRO A 238 -51.11 2.27 -24.03
CA PRO A 238 -51.50 0.88 -24.26
C PRO A 238 -52.93 0.61 -23.77
N SER A 239 -53.52 -0.48 -24.26
CA SER A 239 -54.70 -1.08 -23.64
C SER A 239 -54.28 -1.86 -22.40
N TRP A 240 -54.72 -1.43 -21.21
CA TRP A 240 -54.42 -2.09 -19.94
C TRP A 240 -55.17 -3.42 -19.77
N GLN A 241 -54.54 -4.37 -19.07
CA GLN A 241 -55.22 -5.55 -18.55
C GLN A 241 -56.01 -5.15 -17.30
N THR A 242 -57.35 -5.20 -17.40
CA THR A 242 -58.25 -4.73 -16.33
C THR A 242 -58.94 -5.86 -15.58
N ALA A 243 -58.58 -7.12 -15.81
CA ALA A 243 -59.09 -8.23 -15.03
C ALA A 243 -58.59 -8.15 -13.58
N ALA A 244 -59.35 -8.66 -12.62
CA ALA A 244 -58.91 -8.74 -11.23
C ALA A 244 -57.57 -9.50 -11.13
N GLY A 245 -56.58 -8.91 -10.46
CA GLY A 245 -55.24 -9.50 -10.31
C GLY A 245 -54.35 -9.49 -11.56
N ALA A 246 -54.86 -9.05 -12.72
CA ALA A 246 -54.07 -8.96 -13.94
C ALA A 246 -52.94 -7.93 -13.79
N LEU A 247 -51.85 -8.11 -14.54
CA LEU A 247 -50.68 -7.25 -14.48
C LEU A 247 -50.28 -6.68 -15.84
N ASP A 248 -49.63 -5.53 -15.81
CA ASP A 248 -48.98 -4.90 -16.95
C ASP A 248 -47.58 -4.45 -16.59
N VAL A 249 -46.62 -4.70 -17.47
CA VAL A 249 -45.22 -4.29 -17.30
C VAL A 249 -44.92 -3.11 -18.21
N VAL A 250 -44.40 -2.03 -17.62
CA VAL A 250 -44.06 -0.78 -18.30
C VAL A 250 -42.61 -0.43 -18.01
N ALA A 251 -41.82 -0.24 -19.05
CA ALA A 251 -40.50 0.39 -18.93
C ALA A 251 -40.62 1.89 -19.11
N VAL A 252 -40.07 2.65 -18.18
CA VAL A 252 -40.01 4.11 -18.26
C VAL A 252 -38.55 4.53 -18.35
N THR A 253 -38.26 5.39 -19.31
CA THR A 253 -36.90 5.90 -19.54
C THR A 253 -36.93 7.41 -19.65
N HIS A 254 -35.97 8.07 -18.99
CA HIS A 254 -35.71 9.49 -19.12
C HIS A 254 -34.29 9.69 -19.68
N THR A 255 -34.15 10.49 -20.74
CA THR A 255 -32.86 10.71 -21.42
C THR A 255 -32.05 11.89 -20.88
N GLY A 256 -32.57 12.58 -19.86
CA GLY A 256 -32.04 13.86 -19.37
C GLY A 256 -32.83 15.06 -19.88
N THR A 257 -33.73 14.86 -20.85
CA THR A 257 -34.57 15.93 -21.41
C THR A 257 -36.04 15.52 -21.57
N VAL A 258 -36.32 14.25 -21.88
CA VAL A 258 -37.68 13.76 -22.13
C VAL A 258 -37.89 12.40 -21.46
N SER A 259 -39.06 12.22 -20.85
CA SER A 259 -39.58 10.91 -20.43
C SER A 259 -40.33 10.23 -21.59
N PHE A 260 -40.10 8.95 -21.79
CA PHE A 260 -40.98 8.08 -22.58
C PHE A 260 -41.21 6.75 -21.87
N ALA A 261 -42.33 6.12 -22.20
CA ALA A 261 -42.74 4.83 -21.66
C ALA A 261 -42.98 3.82 -22.78
N ALA A 262 -42.72 2.56 -22.49
CA ALA A 262 -42.99 1.44 -23.37
C ALA A 262 -43.74 0.37 -22.58
N HIS A 263 -44.90 -0.05 -23.09
CA HIS A 263 -45.59 -1.22 -22.56
C HIS A 263 -44.89 -2.46 -23.09
N ILE A 264 -44.38 -3.28 -22.19
CA ILE A 264 -43.64 -4.50 -22.53
C ILE A 264 -44.61 -5.66 -22.77
N GLY A 265 -45.71 -5.70 -22.01
CA GLY A 265 -46.74 -6.71 -22.12
C GLY A 265 -47.56 -6.81 -20.84
N GLY A 266 -48.67 -7.53 -20.92
CA GLY A 266 -49.53 -7.84 -19.79
C GLY A 266 -49.71 -9.33 -19.57
N GLY A 267 -50.13 -9.71 -18.37
CA GLY A 267 -50.47 -11.07 -17.96
C GLY A 267 -51.79 -11.07 -17.21
N ALA A 268 -52.54 -12.17 -17.32
CA ALA A 268 -53.75 -12.42 -16.54
C ALA A 268 -53.42 -13.09 -15.20
#